data_AF-A0AAD7ZK23-F1
#
_entry.id   AF-A0AAD7ZK23-F1
#
_cell.length_a   1.000
_cell.length_b   1.000
_cell.length_c   1.000
_cell.angle_alpha   90.00
_cell.angle_beta   90.00
_cell.angle_gamma   90.00
#
_symmetry.space_group_name_H-M   'P 1'
#
loop_
_entity.id
_entity.type
_entity.pdbx_description
1 polymer ?
#
loop_
_entity_poly.entity_id
_entity_poly.type
_entity_poly.pdbx_seq_one_letter_code
_entity_poly.pdbx_strand_id
1 'polypeptide(L)'
;MGQKSKRTERLKAISAANQIRDQDPSGRAQVNIIGLEYSIDRLRSYFDENNGSGFTLRIMGNFSPIYENETFIHDQAVVTLYHVSDATGEMTLNKVGEKPLKTGHAQL
;
A
#
# COMPACT_ATOMS: atom_id res chain seq x y z
N MET A 1 -2.06 5.52 -11.60
CA MET A 1 -0.87 4.73 -11.93
C MET A 1 0.06 5.60 -12.76
N GLY A 2 1.30 5.78 -12.30
CA GLY A 2 2.27 6.66 -12.97
C GLY A 2 2.99 5.98 -14.15
N GLN A 3 3.55 6.80 -15.04
CA GLN A 3 4.20 6.36 -16.29
C GLN A 3 5.40 5.46 -16.06
N LYS A 4 6.14 5.72 -14.99
CA LYS A 4 7.36 5.00 -14.63
C LYS A 4 7.10 3.83 -13.67
N SER A 5 5.84 3.52 -13.35
CA SER A 5 5.51 2.39 -12.47
C SER A 5 5.93 1.05 -13.09
N LYS A 6 6.47 0.15 -12.28
CA LYS A 6 6.78 -1.23 -12.69
C LYS A 6 5.51 -2.08 -12.66
N ARG A 7 5.52 -3.19 -13.42
CA ARG A 7 4.40 -4.16 -13.44
C ARG A 7 4.08 -4.71 -12.05
N THR A 8 5.11 -5.00 -11.26
CA THR A 8 4.99 -5.54 -9.90
C THR A 8 4.37 -4.54 -8.93
N GLU A 9 4.71 -3.27 -9.03
CA GLU A 9 4.11 -2.19 -8.23
C GLU A 9 2.63 -2.04 -8.55
N ARG A 10 2.26 -2.04 -9.83
CA ARG A 10 0.84 -2.00 -10.23
C ARG A 10 0.06 -3.18 -9.68
N LEU A 11 0.61 -4.39 -9.77
CA LEU A 11 -0.02 -5.60 -9.23
C LEU A 11 -0.20 -5.52 -7.71
N LYS A 12 0.84 -5.06 -6.98
CA LYS A 12 0.76 -4.85 -5.53
C LYS A 12 -0.29 -3.81 -5.16
N ALA A 13 -0.34 -2.69 -5.87
CA ALA A 13 -1.32 -1.64 -5.63
C ALA A 13 -2.76 -2.12 -5.86
N ILE A 14 -3.00 -2.87 -6.94
CA ILE A 14 -4.31 -3.48 -7.22
C ILE A 14 -4.69 -4.48 -6.12
N SER A 15 -3.76 -5.35 -5.72
CA SER A 15 -3.98 -6.31 -4.65
C SER A 15 -4.35 -5.64 -3.33
N ALA A 16 -3.63 -4.58 -2.96
CA ALA A 16 -3.90 -3.82 -1.74
C ALA A 16 -5.27 -3.11 -1.80
N ALA A 17 -5.62 -2.50 -2.94
CA ALA A 17 -6.92 -1.85 -3.11
C ALA A 17 -8.09 -2.82 -2.98
N ASN A 18 -7.97 -4.03 -3.54
CA ASN A 18 -8.99 -5.07 -3.39
C ASN A 18 -9.08 -5.57 -1.94
N GLN A 19 -7.96 -5.76 -1.24
CA GLN A 19 -7.97 -6.14 0.18
C GLN A 19 -8.71 -5.11 1.04
N ILE A 20 -8.45 -3.81 0.85
CA ILE A 20 -9.14 -2.74 1.59
C ILE A 20 -10.64 -2.75 1.26
N ARG A 21 -11.01 -2.87 -0.02
CA ARG A 21 -12.42 -2.97 -0.45
C ARG A 21 -13.16 -4.13 0.21
N ASP A 22 -12.48 -5.24 0.42
CA ASP A 22 -13.10 -6.45 0.96
C ASP A 22 -13.13 -6.45 2.50
N GLN A 23 -12.19 -5.75 3.15
CA GLN A 23 -12.09 -5.70 4.62
C GLN A 23 -12.86 -4.55 5.27
N ASP A 24 -12.85 -3.34 4.71
CA ASP A 24 -13.29 -2.13 5.41
C ASP A 24 -14.78 -1.73 5.21
N PRO A 25 -15.46 -2.16 4.13
CA PRO A 25 -16.89 -1.88 3.94
C PRO A 25 -17.76 -3.11 3.60
N SER A 26 -17.35 -4.35 3.95
CA SER A 26 -18.08 -5.58 3.54
C SER A 26 -18.35 -5.64 2.03
N GLY A 27 -17.40 -5.19 1.21
CA GLY A 27 -17.51 -5.18 -0.25
C GLY A 27 -18.36 -4.04 -0.86
N ARG A 28 -18.83 -3.07 -0.07
CA ARG A 28 -19.66 -1.95 -0.58
C ARG A 28 -18.86 -0.82 -1.25
N ALA A 29 -17.53 -0.82 -1.11
CA ALA A 29 -16.68 0.14 -1.78
C ALA A 29 -16.42 -0.27 -3.24
N GLN A 30 -16.23 0.72 -4.10
CA GLN A 30 -15.82 0.52 -5.50
C GLN A 30 -14.35 0.88 -5.65
N VAL A 31 -13.57 0.01 -6.30
CA VAL A 31 -12.17 0.27 -6.61
C VAL A 31 -12.08 0.87 -8.01
N ASN A 32 -11.65 2.13 -8.10
CA ASN A 32 -11.40 2.81 -9.37
C ASN A 32 -9.89 2.88 -9.62
N ILE A 33 -9.41 2.14 -10.62
CA ILE A 33 -8.00 2.18 -11.03
C ILE A 33 -7.86 3.25 -12.11
N ILE A 34 -7.14 4.32 -11.77
CA ILE A 34 -6.87 5.43 -12.68
C ILE A 34 -5.43 5.29 -13.19
N GLY A 35 -5.24 5.20 -14.50
CA GLY A 35 -3.94 5.07 -15.16
C GLY A 35 -3.59 6.21 -16.11
N LEU A 36 -2.65 5.94 -17.01
CA LEU A 36 -2.13 6.91 -17.99
C LEU A 36 -3.04 7.09 -19.19
N GLU A 37 -3.92 6.11 -19.39
CA GLU A 37 -5.01 6.11 -20.37
C GLU A 37 -6.10 7.13 -20.03
N TYR A 38 -6.06 7.73 -18.84
CA TYR A 38 -6.97 8.80 -18.45
C TYR A 38 -6.41 10.13 -18.95
N SER A 39 -7.23 10.88 -19.68
CA SER A 39 -6.89 12.26 -20.04
C SER A 39 -6.75 13.12 -18.78
N ILE A 40 -5.96 14.19 -18.90
CA ILE A 40 -5.80 15.17 -17.82
C ILE A 40 -7.16 15.75 -17.39
N ASP A 41 -8.07 15.95 -18.34
CA ASP A 41 -9.41 16.48 -18.04
C ASP A 41 -10.25 15.46 -17.27
N ARG A 42 -10.17 14.17 -17.62
CA ARG A 42 -10.84 13.10 -16.88
C ARG A 42 -10.27 12.92 -15.47
N LEU A 43 -8.97 13.13 -15.31
CA LEU A 43 -8.31 13.15 -14.00
C LEU A 43 -8.80 14.32 -13.15
N ARG A 44 -8.84 15.53 -13.71
CA ARG A 44 -9.36 16.72 -13.02
C ARG A 44 -10.79 16.50 -12.54
N SER A 45 -11.69 16.09 -13.44
CA SER A 45 -13.09 15.81 -13.08
C SER A 45 -13.19 14.78 -11.94
N TYR A 46 -12.40 13.71 -11.98
CA TYR A 46 -12.38 12.72 -10.90
C TYR A 46 -11.96 13.34 -9.54
N PHE A 47 -10.93 14.18 -9.50
CA PHE A 47 -10.48 14.79 -8.24
C PHE A 47 -11.44 15.88 -7.75
N ASP A 48 -12.03 16.66 -8.67
CA ASP A 48 -13.00 17.70 -8.37
C ASP A 48 -14.31 17.10 -7.80
N GLU A 49 -14.77 15.96 -8.34
CA GLU A 49 -15.96 15.24 -7.89
C GLU A 49 -15.78 14.56 -6.52
N ASN A 50 -14.56 14.17 -6.16
CA ASN A 50 -14.27 13.39 -4.95
C ASN A 50 -13.69 14.25 -3.80
N ASN A 51 -13.95 15.56 -3.79
CA ASN A 51 -13.46 16.51 -2.79
C ASN A 51 -11.93 16.47 -2.56
N GLY A 52 -11.16 16.05 -3.58
CA GLY A 52 -9.71 16.10 -3.51
C GLY A 52 -9.26 17.55 -3.49
N SER A 53 -8.48 17.97 -2.49
CA SER A 53 -7.88 19.30 -2.46
C SER A 53 -7.13 19.55 -3.78
N GLY A 54 -7.70 20.34 -4.68
CA GLY A 54 -7.14 20.86 -5.94
C GLY A 54 -6.13 19.96 -6.65
N PHE A 55 -6.51 19.43 -7.81
CA PHE A 55 -5.61 18.69 -8.70
C PHE A 55 -4.40 19.54 -9.15
N THR A 56 -3.33 19.51 -8.37
CA THR A 56 -2.01 19.98 -8.78
C THR A 56 -1.26 18.76 -9.30
N LEU A 57 -1.23 18.60 -10.64
CA LEU A 57 -0.34 17.66 -11.31
C LEU A 57 1.11 18.10 -11.05
N ARG A 58 1.64 17.78 -9.87
CA ARG A 58 3.09 17.76 -9.68
C ARG A 58 3.60 16.50 -10.36
N ILE A 59 3.64 16.53 -11.69
CA ILE A 59 4.38 15.54 -12.47
C ILE A 59 5.84 15.78 -12.12
N MET A 60 6.34 15.08 -11.09
CA MET A 60 7.75 15.02 -10.80
C MET A 60 8.41 14.30 -12.00
N GLY A 61 8.86 15.09 -12.99
CA GLY A 61 9.36 14.59 -14.28
C GLY A 61 10.53 13.62 -14.15
N ASN A 62 11.24 13.65 -13.02
CA ASN A 62 12.45 12.89 -12.81
C ASN A 62 12.31 11.82 -11.71
N PHE A 63 11.40 10.86 -11.90
CA PHE A 63 11.62 9.53 -11.30
C PHE A 63 12.81 8.88 -12.01
N SER A 64 13.92 8.69 -11.29
CA SER A 64 15.09 7.94 -11.77
C SER A 64 14.88 6.46 -11.42
N PRO A 65 14.75 5.56 -12.40
CA PRO A 65 14.42 4.14 -12.15
C PRO A 65 15.54 3.35 -11.45
N ILE A 66 16.72 3.96 -11.28
CA ILE A 66 17.96 3.32 -10.84
C ILE A 66 18.13 3.38 -9.31
N TYR A 67 17.52 4.36 -8.64
CA TYR A 67 17.68 4.55 -7.19
C TYR A 67 16.59 3.91 -6.32
N GLU A 68 15.64 3.16 -6.89
CA GLU A 68 14.41 2.78 -6.16
C GLU A 68 14.32 1.31 -5.73
N ASN A 69 15.27 0.45 -6.11
CA ASN A 69 15.16 -0.97 -5.73
C ASN A 69 16.01 -1.34 -4.52
N GLU A 70 17.27 -0.90 -4.45
CA GLU A 70 18.16 -1.35 -3.37
C GLU A 70 17.99 -0.50 -2.10
N THR A 71 17.95 0.82 -2.22
CA THR A 71 17.79 1.74 -1.08
C THR A 71 16.36 1.77 -0.53
N PHE A 72 15.32 1.66 -1.36
CA PHE A 72 13.92 1.60 -0.88
C PHE A 72 13.61 0.32 -0.10
N ILE A 73 14.31 -0.79 -0.35
CA ILE A 73 14.21 -1.99 0.48
C ILE A 73 14.79 -1.71 1.87
N HIS A 74 15.84 -0.89 1.98
CA HIS A 74 16.46 -0.51 3.25
C HIS A 74 15.64 0.51 4.06
N ASP A 75 14.84 1.36 3.42
CA ASP A 75 13.99 2.37 4.08
C ASP A 75 12.60 1.86 4.47
N GLN A 76 12.30 0.57 4.27
CA GLN A 76 11.09 0.00 4.88
C GLN A 76 11.29 -0.04 6.39
N ALA A 77 10.45 0.70 7.14
CA ALA A 77 10.40 0.58 8.59
C ALA A 77 10.39 -0.90 8.98
N VAL A 78 11.38 -1.33 9.77
CA VAL A 78 11.48 -2.71 10.25
C VAL A 78 10.21 -3.01 11.05
N VAL A 79 9.29 -3.74 10.43
CA VAL A 79 8.06 -4.17 11.09
C VAL A 79 8.36 -5.47 11.81
N THR A 80 8.34 -5.40 13.13
CA THR A 80 8.55 -6.55 14.02
C THR A 80 7.20 -7.08 14.51
N LEU A 81 7.00 -8.39 14.37
CA LEU A 81 5.85 -9.11 14.93
C LEU A 81 6.19 -9.56 16.36
N TYR A 82 5.28 -9.28 17.30
CA TYR A 82 5.34 -9.77 18.68
C TYR A 82 4.13 -10.64 18.99
N HIS A 83 4.35 -11.70 19.77
CA HIS A 83 3.30 -12.51 20.39
C HIS A 83 3.08 -12.00 21.81
N VAL A 84 1.85 -11.61 22.11
CA VAL A 84 1.43 -11.09 23.41
C VAL A 84 0.57 -12.16 24.08
N SER A 85 0.96 -12.63 25.27
CA SER A 85 0.22 -13.65 26.01
C SER A 85 0.23 -13.39 27.50
N ASP A 86 -0.92 -13.60 28.14
CA ASP A 86 -1.16 -13.52 29.58
C ASP A 86 -1.42 -14.89 30.23
N ALA A 87 -1.20 -15.99 29.50
CA ALA A 87 -1.54 -17.35 29.92
C ALA A 87 -0.81 -17.81 31.20
N THR A 88 0.30 -17.17 31.56
CA THR A 88 1.07 -17.45 32.78
C THR A 88 0.59 -16.64 34.00
N GLY A 89 -0.43 -15.78 33.83
CA GLY A 89 -0.88 -14.83 34.85
C GLY A 89 -0.13 -13.50 34.86
N GLU A 90 0.86 -13.34 33.97
CA GLU A 90 1.59 -12.10 33.72
C GLU A 90 1.66 -11.84 32.21
N MET A 91 1.61 -10.58 31.79
CA MET A 91 1.68 -10.20 30.38
C MET A 91 3.11 -10.36 29.84
N THR A 92 3.28 -11.22 28.84
CA THR A 92 4.56 -11.48 28.17
C THR A 92 4.55 -10.99 26.72
N LEU A 93 5.63 -10.35 26.27
CA LEU A 93 5.82 -9.91 24.89
C LEU A 93 7.04 -10.65 24.29
N ASN A 94 6.80 -11.56 23.35
CA ASN A 94 7.84 -12.36 22.70
C ASN A 94 7.99 -11.95 21.23
N LYS A 95 9.21 -11.63 20.78
CA LYS A 95 9.50 -11.31 19.37
C LYS A 95 9.35 -12.56 18.50
N VAL A 96 8.50 -12.52 17.48
CA VAL A 96 8.21 -13.64 16.58
C VAL A 96 9.01 -13.55 15.28
N GLY A 97 9.20 -12.34 14.74
CA GLY A 97 9.96 -12.15 13.50
C GLY A 97 9.89 -10.73 12.94
N GLU A 98 10.57 -10.50 11.82
CA GLU A 98 10.57 -9.24 11.08
C GLU A 98 10.16 -9.49 9.62
N LYS A 99 9.78 -8.44 8.90
CA LYS A 99 9.43 -8.54 7.48
C LYS A 99 10.57 -9.16 6.65
N PRO A 100 10.27 -10.01 5.63
CA PRO A 100 8.94 -10.50 5.28
C PRO A 100 8.47 -11.61 6.26
N LEU A 101 7.31 -11.39 6.88
CA LEU A 101 6.70 -12.35 7.81
C LEU A 101 6.05 -13.49 7.02
N LYS A 102 6.28 -14.73 7.43
CA LYS A 102 5.61 -15.92 6.87
C LYS A 102 4.22 -16.10 7.49
N THR A 103 3.26 -16.55 6.68
CA THR A 103 1.84 -16.76 7.09
C THR A 103 1.67 -17.71 8.29
N GLY A 104 2.65 -18.59 8.55
CA GLY A 104 2.60 -19.56 9.66
C GLY A 104 2.98 -19.04 11.05
N HIS A 105 3.28 -17.74 11.21
CA HIS A 105 3.66 -17.17 12.51
C HIS A 105 2.46 -16.72 13.37
N ALA A 106 1.26 -16.62 12.80
CA ALA A 106 0.03 -16.39 13.53
C ALA A 106 -0.58 -17.74 13.89
N GLN A 107 -0.25 -18.28 15.06
CA GLN A 107 -1.01 -19.35 15.68
C GLN A 107 -2.06 -18.67 16.56
N LEU A 108 -3.34 -18.81 16.16
CA LEU A 108 -4.50 -18.46 16.99
C LEU A 108 -4.64 -19.46 18.13
#